data_AF-A0A924F472-F1
#
_entry.id   AF-A0A924F472-F1
#
_cell.length_a   1.000
_cell.length_b   1.000
_cell.length_c   1.000
_cell.angle_alpha   90.00
_cell.angle_beta   90.00
_cell.angle_gamma   90.00
#
_symmetry.space_group_name_H-M   'P 1'
#
loop_
_entity.id
_entity.type
_entity.pdbx_description
1 polymer ?
#
loop_
_entity_poly.entity_id
_entity_poly.type
_entity_poly.pdbx_seq_one_letter_code
_entity_poly.pdbx_strand_id
1 'polypeptide(L)'
;MLTAALIASLAMCQPAAHMPSARQPAIPLATADSSLQAMFDRGTTFAAFVETATARRDGWLRLQREAVVEASLLQRARAVGGTWQLLVIARDGCGDSMHSVPYAARLADSVSGLSLRIVSPTEGQAAANTHRTADGRMATPTFILLDAGGNDVGCVVELPEPLRAWTNRSRGAVSNDSLHTYRSTFYTTDRGGSISRELVEVLEAARAGTPRCDRQVPR
;
A
#
# COMPACT_ATOMS: atom_id res chain seq x y z
N MET A 1 82.61 -28.98 4.97
CA MET A 1 81.98 -29.09 3.64
C MET A 1 80.47 -29.07 3.84
N LEU A 2 79.75 -28.39 2.94
CA LEU A 2 78.48 -27.68 3.09
C LEU A 2 77.33 -28.40 3.83
N THR A 3 76.71 -27.67 4.78
CA THR A 3 75.37 -27.91 5.33
C THR A 3 74.35 -27.09 4.51
N ALA A 4 73.39 -27.76 3.88
CA ALA A 4 72.31 -27.13 3.11
C ALA A 4 71.10 -26.86 4.01
N ALA A 5 70.63 -25.62 4.04
CA ALA A 5 69.44 -25.18 4.77
C ALA A 5 68.18 -25.32 3.91
N LEU A 6 67.14 -25.98 4.44
CA LEU A 6 65.79 -26.00 3.88
C LEU A 6 65.06 -24.69 4.28
N ILE A 7 64.58 -23.94 3.30
CA ILE A 7 63.69 -22.79 3.50
C ILE A 7 62.26 -23.23 3.14
N ALA A 8 61.36 -23.20 4.11
CA ALA A 8 59.94 -23.44 3.93
C ALA A 8 59.24 -22.14 3.50
N SER A 9 58.66 -22.12 2.30
CA SER A 9 57.88 -20.99 1.79
C SER A 9 56.44 -21.06 2.30
N LEU A 10 56.06 -20.09 3.14
CA LEU A 10 54.68 -19.85 3.57
C LEU A 10 53.90 -19.17 2.44
N ALA A 11 52.84 -19.83 1.96
CA ALA A 11 51.88 -19.26 1.02
C ALA A 11 50.95 -18.28 1.76
N MET A 12 51.07 -16.99 1.46
CA MET A 12 50.16 -15.96 1.96
C MET A 12 48.88 -15.97 1.13
N CYS A 13 47.75 -16.26 1.78
CA CYS A 13 46.42 -16.13 1.22
C CYS A 13 46.02 -14.64 1.24
N GLN A 14 45.84 -14.02 0.06
CA GLN A 14 45.35 -12.64 -0.04
C GLN A 14 43.81 -12.60 0.06
N PRO A 15 43.22 -11.62 0.76
CA PRO A 15 41.77 -11.42 0.75
C PRO A 15 41.32 -10.75 -0.57
N ALA A 16 40.24 -11.26 -1.15
CA ALA A 16 39.61 -10.72 -2.35
C ALA A 16 39.08 -9.30 -2.09
N ALA A 17 39.48 -8.36 -2.95
CA ALA A 17 38.98 -6.99 -2.95
C ALA A 17 37.46 -6.97 -3.21
N HIS A 18 36.70 -6.35 -2.30
CA HIS A 18 35.29 -6.02 -2.50
C HIS A 18 35.17 -4.97 -3.62
N MET A 19 34.58 -5.35 -4.76
CA MET A 19 34.14 -4.39 -5.76
C MET A 19 32.92 -3.62 -5.24
N PRO A 20 32.85 -2.29 -5.43
CA PRO A 20 31.66 -1.52 -5.11
C PRO A 20 30.51 -1.93 -6.06
N SER A 21 29.39 -2.32 -5.46
CA SER A 21 28.13 -2.61 -6.17
C SER A 21 27.72 -1.39 -7.01
N ALA A 22 27.54 -1.61 -8.32
CA ALA A 22 27.04 -0.60 -9.23
C ALA A 22 25.64 -0.14 -8.75
N ARG A 23 25.50 1.14 -8.38
CA ARG A 23 24.19 1.75 -8.12
C ARG A 23 23.34 1.59 -9.37
N GLN A 24 22.25 0.83 -9.25
CA GLN A 24 21.19 0.83 -10.25
C GLN A 24 20.67 2.26 -10.43
N PRO A 25 20.42 2.71 -11.67
CA PRO A 25 19.80 4.01 -11.91
C PRO A 25 18.40 4.01 -11.29
N ALA A 26 18.08 5.11 -10.58
CA ALA A 26 16.75 5.36 -10.06
C ALA A 26 15.75 5.38 -11.22
N ILE A 27 14.67 4.61 -11.09
CA ILE A 27 13.54 4.62 -12.01
C ILE A 27 12.96 6.05 -12.03
N PRO A 28 12.79 6.69 -13.21
CA PRO A 28 12.24 8.05 -13.25
C PRO A 28 10.82 8.07 -12.69
N LEU A 29 10.54 9.02 -11.79
CA LEU A 29 9.19 9.29 -11.30
C LEU A 29 8.25 9.57 -12.48
N ALA A 30 7.10 8.92 -12.48
CA ALA A 30 6.11 8.93 -13.55
C ALA A 30 5.57 10.34 -13.81
N THR A 31 5.37 10.68 -15.09
CA THR A 31 4.66 11.87 -15.57
C THR A 31 3.20 11.88 -15.14
N ALA A 32 2.58 13.06 -15.09
CA ALA A 32 1.20 13.25 -14.65
C ALA A 32 0.24 12.36 -15.43
N ASP A 33 -0.38 11.39 -14.76
CA ASP A 33 -1.40 10.56 -15.39
C ASP A 33 -2.72 11.32 -15.36
N SER A 34 -2.97 12.07 -16.43
CA SER A 34 -4.22 12.81 -16.64
C SER A 34 -5.48 11.95 -16.45
N SER A 35 -5.39 10.62 -16.58
CA SER A 35 -6.51 9.71 -16.34
C SER A 35 -6.78 9.46 -14.86
N LEU A 36 -5.74 9.37 -14.02
CA LEU A 36 -5.88 9.20 -12.57
C LEU A 36 -6.37 10.49 -11.91
N GLN A 37 -5.85 11.64 -12.32
CA GLN A 37 -6.35 12.93 -11.84
C GLN A 37 -7.84 13.10 -12.20
N ALA A 38 -8.22 12.80 -13.44
CA ALA A 38 -9.62 12.87 -13.86
C ALA A 38 -10.53 11.87 -13.11
N MET A 39 -10.01 10.71 -12.70
CA MET A 39 -10.72 9.77 -11.81
C MET A 39 -10.90 10.35 -10.42
N PHE A 40 -9.86 10.96 -9.86
CA PHE A 40 -9.92 11.59 -8.55
C PHE A 40 -10.95 12.73 -8.53
N ASP A 41 -10.90 13.63 -9.51
CA ASP A 41 -11.77 14.80 -9.60
C ASP A 41 -13.26 14.45 -9.67
N ARG A 42 -13.61 13.37 -10.39
CA ARG A 42 -14.99 12.87 -10.49
C ARG A 42 -15.41 11.96 -9.34
N GLY A 43 -14.47 11.54 -8.51
CA GLY A 43 -14.72 10.60 -7.44
C GLY A 43 -15.63 11.18 -6.35
N THR A 44 -16.37 10.29 -5.70
CA THR A 44 -17.24 10.65 -4.58
C THR A 44 -16.43 10.83 -3.30
N THR A 45 -16.90 11.65 -2.37
CA THR A 45 -16.35 11.66 -1.01
C THR A 45 -16.74 10.37 -0.29
N PHE A 46 -16.03 10.04 0.79
CA PHE A 46 -16.41 8.88 1.62
C PHE A 46 -17.85 8.98 2.15
N ALA A 47 -18.28 10.16 2.61
CA ALA A 47 -19.64 10.37 3.09
C ALA A 47 -20.69 10.08 2.00
N ALA A 48 -20.50 10.64 0.80
CA ALA A 48 -21.41 10.41 -0.33
C ALA A 48 -21.46 8.93 -0.75
N PHE A 49 -20.30 8.26 -0.77
CA PHE A 49 -20.23 6.83 -1.05
C PHE A 49 -21.05 5.99 -0.05
N VAL A 50 -20.92 6.26 1.26
CA VAL A 50 -21.68 5.56 2.31
C VAL A 50 -23.16 5.89 2.24
N GLU A 51 -23.53 7.13 1.91
CA GLU A 51 -24.92 7.54 1.73
C GLU A 51 -25.63 6.72 0.64
N THR A 52 -24.94 6.39 -0.45
CA THR A 52 -25.48 5.59 -1.56
C THR A 52 -25.27 4.09 -1.42
N ALA A 53 -24.59 3.61 -0.37
CA ALA A 53 -24.31 2.19 -0.19
C ALA A 53 -25.59 1.36 -0.04
N THR A 54 -25.73 0.35 -0.89
CA THR A 54 -26.85 -0.60 -0.95
C THR A 54 -26.49 -1.94 -0.31
N ALA A 55 -25.20 -2.29 -0.27
CA ALA A 55 -24.68 -3.47 0.39
C ALA A 55 -23.82 -3.10 1.60
N ARG A 56 -23.86 -3.94 2.65
CA ARG A 56 -23.07 -3.79 3.90
C ARG A 56 -23.22 -2.42 4.59
N ARG A 57 -24.31 -1.68 4.34
CA ARG A 57 -24.52 -0.30 4.81
C ARG A 57 -24.30 -0.13 6.31
N ASP A 58 -24.84 -1.03 7.14
CA ASP A 58 -24.69 -0.97 8.59
C ASP A 58 -23.23 -1.09 9.02
N GLY A 59 -22.46 -1.94 8.35
CA GLY A 59 -21.03 -2.10 8.60
C GLY A 59 -20.24 -0.85 8.22
N TRP A 60 -20.55 -0.25 7.07
CA TRP A 60 -19.97 1.04 6.65
C TRP A 60 -20.26 2.16 7.63
N LEU A 61 -21.53 2.37 8.00
CA LEU A 61 -21.96 3.40 8.96
C LEU A 61 -21.34 3.19 10.34
N ARG A 62 -21.29 1.93 10.81
CA ARG A 62 -20.68 1.59 12.09
C ARG A 62 -19.18 1.90 12.08
N LEU A 63 -18.45 1.40 11.09
CA LEU A 63 -17.00 1.62 11.01
C LEU A 63 -16.65 3.08 10.71
N GLN A 64 -17.48 3.84 10.00
CA GLN A 64 -17.33 5.29 9.87
C GLN A 64 -17.34 5.99 11.24
N ARG A 65 -18.26 5.60 12.14
CA ARG A 65 -18.34 6.17 13.49
C ARG A 65 -17.19 5.70 14.40
N GLU A 66 -16.79 4.45 14.27
CA GLU A 66 -15.78 3.81 15.13
C GLU A 66 -14.34 4.00 14.66
N ALA A 67 -14.12 4.43 13.41
CA ALA A 67 -12.79 4.56 12.85
C ALA A 67 -11.97 5.60 13.63
N VAL A 68 -10.86 5.12 14.21
CA VAL A 68 -9.87 5.92 14.93
C VAL A 68 -8.51 5.60 14.34
N VAL A 69 -7.76 6.65 13.98
CA VAL A 69 -6.35 6.54 13.63
C VAL A 69 -5.54 6.93 14.84
N GLU A 70 -4.54 6.11 15.16
CA GLU A 70 -3.68 6.31 16.32
C GLU A 70 -2.92 7.66 16.21
N ALA A 71 -2.73 8.33 17.35
CA ALA A 71 -2.23 9.71 17.40
C ALA A 71 -0.79 9.84 16.85
N SER A 72 0.09 8.87 17.11
CA SER A 72 1.45 8.85 16.56
C SER A 72 1.45 8.67 15.04
N LEU A 73 0.51 7.90 14.48
CA LEU A 73 0.32 7.81 13.02
C LEU A 73 -0.17 9.14 12.43
N LEU A 74 -1.11 9.83 13.09
CA LEU A 74 -1.56 11.15 12.65
C LEU A 74 -0.44 12.19 12.70
N GLN A 75 0.39 12.15 13.75
CA GLN A 75 1.55 13.03 13.85
C GLN A 75 2.53 12.81 12.70
N ARG A 76 2.86 11.55 12.40
CA ARG A 76 3.70 11.16 11.26
C ARG A 76 3.12 11.65 9.94
N ALA A 77 1.84 11.36 9.69
CA ALA A 77 1.17 11.77 8.46
C ALA A 77 1.17 13.29 8.25
N ARG A 78 0.93 14.07 9.31
CA ARG A 78 0.97 15.55 9.26
C ARG A 78 2.37 16.08 8.99
N ALA A 79 3.40 15.40 9.52
CA ALA A 79 4.79 15.80 9.33
C ALA A 79 5.28 15.61 7.87
N VAL A 80 4.59 14.78 7.08
CA VAL A 80 4.89 14.63 5.64
C VAL A 80 4.75 15.97 4.90
N GLY A 81 3.68 16.74 5.22
CA GLY A 81 3.35 18.01 4.56
C GLY A 81 3.07 17.87 3.05
N GLY A 82 2.67 18.97 2.40
CA GLY A 82 2.35 19.00 0.97
C GLY A 82 0.89 18.70 0.64
N THR A 83 0.60 18.50 -0.65
CA THR A 83 -0.72 18.19 -1.17
C THR A 83 -0.73 16.80 -1.80
N TRP A 84 -1.66 15.98 -1.35
CA TRP A 84 -1.77 14.57 -1.68
C TRP A 84 -3.22 14.20 -1.93
N GLN A 85 -3.42 13.25 -2.84
CA GLN A 85 -4.72 12.75 -3.22
C GLN A 85 -4.73 11.24 -3.09
N LEU A 86 -5.69 10.69 -2.36
CA LEU A 86 -5.89 9.25 -2.20
C LEU A 86 -7.10 8.84 -3.03
N LEU A 87 -6.85 8.33 -4.23
CA LEU A 87 -7.85 7.72 -5.09
C LEU A 87 -8.12 6.28 -4.61
N VAL A 88 -9.38 5.96 -4.36
CA VAL A 88 -9.79 4.65 -3.89
C VAL A 88 -10.76 4.02 -4.88
N ILE A 89 -10.42 2.82 -5.34
CA ILE A 89 -11.33 1.99 -6.14
C ILE A 89 -12.02 1.01 -5.18
N ALA A 90 -13.30 1.21 -4.94
CA ALA A 90 -14.05 0.41 -3.96
C ALA A 90 -15.50 0.17 -4.40
N ARG A 91 -16.10 -0.89 -3.83
CA ARG A 91 -17.53 -1.16 -3.93
C ARG A 91 -18.11 -1.47 -2.56
N ASP A 92 -19.36 -1.10 -2.34
CA ASP A 92 -20.07 -1.24 -1.07
C ASP A 92 -20.19 -2.70 -0.58
N GLY A 93 -20.32 -3.66 -1.50
CA GLY A 93 -20.42 -5.09 -1.19
C GLY A 93 -19.12 -5.77 -0.77
N CYS A 94 -17.96 -5.09 -0.85
CA CYS A 94 -16.67 -5.68 -0.52
C CYS A 94 -16.36 -5.59 0.99
N GLY A 95 -16.13 -6.74 1.62
CA GLY A 95 -15.75 -6.80 3.05
C GLY A 95 -14.41 -6.13 3.34
N ASP A 96 -13.40 -6.38 2.50
CA ASP A 96 -12.07 -5.77 2.67
C ASP A 96 -12.13 -4.24 2.52
N SER A 97 -13.01 -3.73 1.64
CA SER A 97 -13.24 -2.29 1.49
C SER A 97 -13.89 -1.72 2.74
N MET A 98 -14.96 -2.36 3.23
CA MET A 98 -15.67 -1.96 4.43
C MET A 98 -14.75 -1.89 5.65
N HIS A 99 -13.77 -2.80 5.76
CA HIS A 99 -12.83 -2.84 6.89
C HIS A 99 -11.60 -1.93 6.77
N SER A 100 -11.33 -1.37 5.59
CA SER A 100 -10.11 -0.58 5.35
C SER A 100 -10.39 0.89 5.01
N VAL A 101 -11.37 1.15 4.13
CA VAL A 101 -11.67 2.49 3.59
C VAL A 101 -12.13 3.49 4.67
N PRO A 102 -12.93 3.13 5.69
CA PRO A 102 -13.30 4.09 6.74
C PRO A 102 -12.10 4.66 7.51
N TYR A 103 -11.05 3.84 7.71
CA TYR A 103 -9.83 4.28 8.38
C TYR A 103 -8.95 5.15 7.48
N ALA A 104 -8.93 4.88 6.17
CA ALA A 104 -8.28 5.75 5.19
C ALA A 104 -8.98 7.12 5.10
N ALA A 105 -10.32 7.13 5.12
CA ALA A 105 -11.10 8.37 5.15
C ALA A 105 -10.83 9.16 6.43
N ARG A 106 -10.82 8.49 7.59
CA ARG A 106 -10.49 9.14 8.86
C ARG A 106 -9.08 9.73 8.88
N LEU A 107 -8.10 9.05 8.27
CA LEU A 107 -6.75 9.56 8.09
C LEU A 107 -6.77 10.85 7.24
N ALA A 108 -7.42 10.82 6.07
CA ALA A 108 -7.52 11.98 5.17
C ALA A 108 -8.20 13.18 5.85
N ASP A 109 -9.33 12.97 6.53
CA ASP A 109 -10.04 14.04 7.26
C ASP A 109 -9.19 14.66 8.39
N SER A 110 -8.19 13.94 8.89
CA SER A 110 -7.36 14.36 10.03
C SER A 110 -6.02 14.99 9.63
N VAL A 111 -5.68 14.99 8.34
CA VAL A 111 -4.38 15.41 7.82
C VAL A 111 -4.58 16.50 6.76
N SER A 112 -4.22 17.74 7.11
CA SER A 112 -4.25 18.85 6.16
C SER A 112 -3.41 18.53 4.92
N GLY A 113 -4.00 18.73 3.74
CA GLY A 113 -3.35 18.45 2.46
C GLY A 113 -3.56 17.04 1.92
N LEU A 114 -4.19 16.12 2.67
CA LEU A 114 -4.58 14.79 2.16
C LEU A 114 -6.08 14.75 1.89
N SER A 115 -6.47 14.48 0.64
CA SER A 115 -7.88 14.33 0.24
C SER A 115 -8.16 12.91 -0.23
N LEU A 116 -9.36 12.38 0.02
CA LEU A 116 -9.76 11.04 -0.42
C LEU A 116 -10.96 11.11 -1.36
N ARG A 117 -10.89 10.38 -2.48
CA ARG A 117 -12.00 10.23 -3.44
C ARG A 117 -12.20 8.77 -3.83
N ILE A 118 -13.45 8.36 -3.98
CA ILE A 118 -13.84 6.97 -4.27
C ILE A 118 -14.50 6.89 -5.65
N VAL A 119 -14.04 5.95 -6.46
CA VAL A 119 -14.64 5.56 -7.74
C VAL A 119 -15.06 4.09 -7.72
N SER A 120 -16.05 3.73 -8.52
CA SER A 120 -16.48 2.34 -8.67
C SER A 120 -15.43 1.50 -9.43
N PRO A 121 -15.45 0.15 -9.31
CA PRO A 121 -14.54 -0.71 -10.07
C PRO A 121 -14.69 -0.58 -11.59
N THR A 122 -15.88 -0.24 -12.07
CA THR A 122 -16.15 0.03 -13.49
C THR A 122 -15.45 1.31 -13.94
N GLU A 123 -15.61 2.41 -13.20
CA GLU A 123 -14.98 3.70 -13.53
C GLU A 123 -13.47 3.70 -13.33
N GLY A 124 -12.99 2.90 -12.38
CA GLY A 124 -11.58 2.72 -12.04
C GLY A 124 -10.90 1.57 -12.78
N GLN A 125 -11.54 0.95 -13.78
CA GLN A 125 -11.05 -0.30 -14.39
C GLN A 125 -9.61 -0.18 -14.92
N ALA A 126 -9.28 0.92 -15.60
CA ALA A 126 -7.93 1.15 -16.13
C ALA A 126 -6.88 1.26 -15.01
N ALA A 127 -7.20 1.98 -13.94
CA ALA A 127 -6.31 2.11 -12.78
C ALA A 127 -6.17 0.77 -12.02
N ALA A 128 -7.25 0.03 -11.81
CA ALA A 128 -7.19 -1.29 -11.18
C ALA A 128 -6.42 -2.32 -12.04
N ASN A 129 -6.41 -2.17 -13.37
CA ASN A 129 -5.61 -3.01 -14.27
C ASN A 129 -4.10 -2.81 -14.10
N THR A 130 -3.65 -1.58 -13.81
CA THR A 130 -2.23 -1.27 -13.56
C THR A 130 -1.83 -1.51 -12.10
N HIS A 131 -2.80 -1.68 -11.20
CA HIS A 131 -2.63 -1.91 -9.76
C HIS A 131 -3.13 -3.30 -9.33
N ARG A 132 -2.64 -4.34 -9.99
CA ARG A 132 -3.01 -5.72 -9.68
C ARG A 132 -2.28 -6.23 -8.45
N THR A 133 -2.96 -7.09 -7.70
CA THR A 133 -2.37 -7.86 -6.60
C THR A 133 -1.17 -8.68 -7.09
N ALA A 134 -0.33 -9.16 -6.17
CA ALA A 134 0.83 -9.99 -6.48
C ALA A 134 0.51 -11.26 -7.30
N ASP A 135 -0.73 -11.76 -7.24
CA ASP A 135 -1.25 -12.89 -8.03
C ASP A 135 -1.99 -12.45 -9.31
N GLY A 136 -1.89 -11.18 -9.70
CA GLY A 136 -2.38 -10.65 -10.98
C GLY A 136 -3.87 -10.30 -11.01
N ARG A 137 -4.58 -10.28 -9.88
CA ARG A 137 -6.01 -9.93 -9.83
C ARG A 137 -6.21 -8.42 -9.70
N MET A 138 -7.28 -7.92 -10.29
CA MET A 138 -7.86 -6.66 -9.83
C MET A 138 -8.58 -6.92 -8.51
N ALA A 139 -8.43 -6.02 -7.55
CA ALA A 139 -9.03 -6.17 -6.24
C ALA A 139 -9.62 -4.85 -5.74
N THR A 140 -10.47 -4.95 -4.71
CA THR A 140 -11.00 -3.79 -3.99
C THR A 140 -10.80 -4.02 -2.50
N PRO A 141 -10.42 -3.01 -1.72
CA PRO A 141 -10.11 -1.65 -2.16
C PRO A 141 -8.73 -1.60 -2.83
N THR A 142 -8.56 -0.76 -3.84
CA THR A 142 -7.24 -0.34 -4.30
C THR A 142 -7.06 1.11 -3.92
N PHE A 143 -6.03 1.41 -3.12
CA PHE A 143 -5.65 2.75 -2.72
C PHE A 143 -4.48 3.21 -3.58
N ILE A 144 -4.62 4.35 -4.26
CA ILE A 144 -3.59 4.94 -5.11
C ILE A 144 -3.31 6.35 -4.58
N LEU A 145 -2.07 6.59 -4.18
CA LEU A 145 -1.61 7.89 -3.73
C LEU A 145 -1.12 8.68 -4.95
N LEU A 146 -1.68 9.86 -5.14
CA LEU A 146 -1.24 10.84 -6.11
C LEU A 146 -0.60 12.05 -5.41
N ASP A 147 0.43 12.60 -6.03
CA ASP A 147 1.00 13.89 -5.62
C ASP A 147 0.16 15.07 -6.12
N ALA A 148 0.63 16.30 -5.89
CA ALA A 148 -0.05 17.53 -6.31
C ALA A 148 -0.22 17.66 -7.84
N GLY A 149 0.60 16.96 -8.63
CA GLY A 149 0.51 16.93 -10.09
C GLY A 149 -0.36 15.80 -10.63
N GLY A 150 -0.94 14.97 -9.76
CA GLY A 150 -1.71 13.79 -10.16
C GLY A 150 -0.83 12.61 -10.60
N ASN A 151 0.47 12.61 -10.27
CA ASN A 151 1.36 11.49 -10.56
C ASN A 151 1.07 10.32 -9.60
N ASP A 152 1.03 9.08 -10.09
CA ASP A 152 1.01 7.88 -9.25
C ASP A 152 2.34 7.73 -8.50
N VAL A 153 2.29 7.88 -7.18
CA VAL A 153 3.45 7.88 -6.27
C VAL A 153 3.32 6.88 -5.13
N GLY A 154 2.39 5.93 -5.24
CA GLY A 154 2.31 4.81 -4.30
C GLY A 154 0.94 4.17 -4.22
N CYS A 155 0.88 2.97 -3.63
CA CYS A 155 -0.38 2.25 -3.53
C CYS A 155 -0.41 1.22 -2.39
N VAL A 156 -1.63 0.82 -2.03
CA VAL A 156 -1.93 -0.40 -1.26
C VAL A 156 -3.06 -1.14 -1.98
N VAL A 157 -2.87 -2.44 -2.27
CA VAL A 157 -3.84 -3.24 -3.03
C VAL A 157 -4.48 -4.30 -2.12
N GLU A 158 -5.81 -4.23 -1.98
CA GLU A 158 -6.72 -5.17 -1.30
C GLU A 158 -6.57 -5.24 0.23
N LEU A 159 -5.50 -5.86 0.71
CA LEU A 159 -5.32 -6.24 2.11
C LEU A 159 -4.16 -5.43 2.71
N PRO A 160 -4.19 -5.04 3.98
CA PRO A 160 -3.02 -4.47 4.63
C PRO A 160 -1.89 -5.51 4.78
N GLU A 161 -0.63 -5.05 4.85
CA GLU A 161 0.57 -5.91 4.75
C GLU A 161 0.52 -7.17 5.61
N PRO A 162 0.19 -7.14 6.92
CA PRO A 162 0.24 -8.36 7.73
C PRO A 162 -0.78 -9.41 7.30
N LEU A 163 -1.99 -8.97 6.94
CA LEU A 163 -3.06 -9.84 6.44
C LEU A 163 -2.73 -10.36 5.04
N ARG A 164 -2.14 -9.51 4.20
CA ARG A 164 -1.68 -9.86 2.84
C ARG A 164 -0.57 -10.92 2.89
N ALA A 165 0.45 -10.70 3.73
CA ALA A 165 1.56 -11.63 3.94
C ALA A 165 1.07 -12.98 4.48
N TRP A 166 0.15 -12.99 5.45
CA TRP A 166 -0.46 -14.22 5.93
C TRP A 166 -1.24 -14.94 4.83
N THR A 167 -2.11 -14.21 4.11
CA THR A 167 -2.95 -14.79 3.04
C THR A 167 -2.11 -15.42 1.94
N ASN A 168 -1.03 -14.76 1.53
CA ASN A 168 -0.12 -15.27 0.50
C ASN A 168 0.61 -16.56 0.96
N ARG A 169 1.02 -16.64 2.23
CA ARG A 169 1.66 -17.84 2.78
C ARG A 169 0.69 -19.00 3.02
N SER A 170 -0.57 -18.70 3.33
CA SER A 170 -1.59 -19.71 3.68
C SER A 170 -2.40 -20.20 2.47
N ARG A 171 -2.34 -19.51 1.33
CA ARG A 171 -3.07 -19.90 0.12
C ARG A 171 -2.68 -21.31 -0.32
N GLY A 172 -3.68 -22.17 -0.53
CA GLY A 172 -3.50 -23.57 -0.91
C GLY A 172 -3.10 -24.50 0.25
N ALA A 173 -2.70 -23.95 1.40
CA ALA A 173 -2.36 -24.71 2.60
C ALA A 173 -3.54 -24.85 3.58
N VAL A 174 -4.51 -23.94 3.52
CA VAL A 174 -5.72 -23.96 4.38
C VAL A 174 -7.00 -23.85 3.53
N SER A 175 -8.13 -24.25 4.11
CA SER A 175 -9.45 -24.11 3.47
C SER A 175 -9.87 -22.65 3.33
N ASN A 176 -10.79 -22.36 2.41
CA ASN A 176 -11.37 -21.03 2.25
C ASN A 176 -12.09 -20.56 3.52
N ASP A 177 -12.77 -21.45 4.24
CA ASP A 177 -13.42 -21.09 5.51
C ASP A 177 -12.41 -20.66 6.57
N SER A 178 -11.24 -21.31 6.63
CA SER A 178 -10.13 -20.89 7.50
C SER A 178 -9.56 -19.54 7.08
N LEU A 179 -9.43 -19.26 5.79
CA LEU A 179 -9.03 -17.93 5.29
C LEU A 179 -10.05 -16.87 5.72
N HIS A 180 -11.35 -17.12 5.53
CA HIS A 180 -12.41 -16.20 5.89
C HIS A 180 -12.48 -15.96 7.40
N THR A 181 -12.33 -17.02 8.21
CA THR A 181 -12.33 -16.93 9.67
C THR A 181 -11.15 -16.11 10.16
N TYR A 182 -9.93 -16.42 9.70
CA TYR A 182 -8.74 -15.65 10.10
C TYR A 182 -8.88 -14.18 9.72
N ARG A 183 -9.34 -13.91 8.49
CA ARG A 183 -9.54 -12.54 8.02
C ARG A 183 -10.57 -11.77 8.84
N SER A 184 -11.67 -12.40 9.21
CA SER A 184 -12.68 -11.79 10.08
C SER A 184 -12.10 -11.46 11.46
N THR A 185 -11.35 -12.39 12.04
CA THR A 185 -10.65 -12.18 13.32
C THR A 185 -9.61 -11.07 13.22
N PHE A 186 -8.83 -11.04 12.13
CA PHE A 186 -7.85 -10.00 11.86
C PHE A 186 -8.51 -8.63 11.88
N TYR A 187 -9.56 -8.41 11.08
CA TYR A 187 -10.21 -7.10 11.02
C TYR A 187 -10.85 -6.67 12.34
N THR A 188 -11.35 -7.63 13.12
CA THR A 188 -11.92 -7.36 14.45
C THR A 188 -10.85 -6.88 15.44
N THR A 189 -9.66 -7.48 15.39
CA THR A 189 -8.55 -7.17 16.30
C THR A 189 -7.75 -5.95 15.84
N ASP A 190 -7.41 -5.88 14.56
CA ASP A 190 -6.55 -4.84 13.99
C ASP A 190 -7.23 -3.46 14.01
N ARG A 191 -8.56 -3.43 13.84
CA ARG A 191 -9.37 -2.20 13.83
C ARG A 191 -8.73 -1.09 12.99
N GLY A 192 -8.24 -1.44 11.80
CA GLY A 192 -7.66 -0.51 10.84
C GLY A 192 -6.23 -0.04 11.15
N GLY A 193 -5.62 -0.51 12.24
CA GLY A 193 -4.26 -0.13 12.62
C GLY A 193 -3.23 -0.41 11.53
N SER A 194 -3.29 -1.59 10.91
CA SER A 194 -2.36 -1.95 9.84
C SER A 194 -2.56 -1.13 8.57
N ILE A 195 -3.80 -0.91 8.12
CA ILE A 195 -4.03 -0.11 6.89
C ILE A 195 -3.66 1.35 7.10
N SER A 196 -3.98 1.95 8.25
CA SER A 196 -3.57 3.33 8.55
C SER A 196 -2.06 3.47 8.59
N ARG A 197 -1.35 2.50 9.21
CA ARG A 197 0.12 2.50 9.24
C ARG A 197 0.70 2.43 7.83
N GLU A 198 0.23 1.48 7.02
CA GLU A 198 0.75 1.27 5.66
C GLU A 198 0.51 2.50 4.76
N LEU A 199 -0.67 3.14 4.85
CA LEU A 199 -0.95 4.38 4.11
C LEU A 199 -0.04 5.54 4.54
N VAL A 200 0.27 5.66 5.84
CA VAL A 200 1.25 6.65 6.33
C VAL A 200 2.66 6.36 5.80
N GLU A 201 3.06 5.09 5.78
CA GLU A 201 4.35 4.69 5.21
C GLU A 201 4.43 4.95 3.70
N VAL A 202 3.32 4.78 2.96
CA VAL A 202 3.24 5.15 1.54
C VAL A 202 3.42 6.65 1.35
N LEU A 203 2.76 7.49 2.17
CA LEU A 203 2.94 8.95 2.16
C LEU A 203 4.38 9.38 2.45
N GLU A 204 4.98 8.82 3.51
CA GLU A 204 6.37 9.09 3.88
C GLU A 204 7.34 8.68 2.77
N ALA A 205 7.13 7.51 2.17
CA ALA A 205 7.98 7.00 1.11
C ALA A 205 7.85 7.83 -0.18
N ALA A 206 6.65 8.28 -0.53
CA ALA A 206 6.42 9.19 -1.65
C ALA A 206 7.14 10.53 -1.43
N ARG A 207 7.03 11.11 -0.22
CA ARG A 207 7.72 12.36 0.13
C ARG A 207 9.25 12.23 0.09
N ALA A 208 9.78 11.06 0.41
CA ALA A 208 11.20 10.75 0.31
C ALA A 208 11.68 10.45 -1.13
N GLY A 209 10.80 10.47 -2.12
CA GLY A 209 11.14 10.12 -3.51
C GLY A 209 11.35 8.63 -3.75
N THR A 210 10.79 7.78 -2.87
CA THR A 210 10.89 6.32 -2.91
C THR A 210 9.49 5.69 -2.91
N PRO A 211 8.66 5.95 -3.94
CA PRO A 211 7.26 5.53 -3.96
C PRO A 211 7.12 4.02 -3.70
N ARG A 212 6.15 3.64 -2.85
CA ARG A 212 5.88 2.25 -2.46
C ARG A 212 4.54 1.81 -3.00
N CYS A 213 4.52 0.67 -3.67
CA CYS A 213 3.29 0.09 -4.19
C CYS A 213 3.44 -1.43 -4.25
N ASP A 214 2.56 -2.15 -3.54
CA ASP A 214 2.51 -3.61 -3.59
C ASP A 214 1.66 -4.06 -4.78
N ARG A 215 2.20 -3.85 -5.98
CA ARG A 215 1.61 -4.30 -7.25
C ARG A 215 2.56 -5.22 -8.00
N GLN A 216 2.03 -6.10 -8.83
CA GLN A 216 2.84 -6.65 -9.92
C GLN A 216 3.25 -5.52 -10.87
N VAL A 217 4.53 -5.44 -11.20
CA VAL A 217 4.97 -4.77 -12.43
C VAL A 217 4.75 -5.78 -13.56
N PRO A 218 3.94 -5.47 -14.60
CA PRO A 218 3.82 -6.34 -15.76
C PRO A 218 5.22 -6.62 -16.33
N ARG A 219 5.54 -7.90 -16.56
CA ARG A 219 6.75 -8.30 -17.30
C ARG A 219 6.58 -8.00 -18.78
#